data_AF-A0A3D9BUG8-F1
#
_entry.id   AF-A0A3D9BUG8-F1
#
_cell.length_a   1.000
_cell.length_b   1.000
_cell.length_c   1.000
_cell.angle_alpha   90.00
_cell.angle_beta   90.00
_cell.angle_gamma   90.00
#
_symmetry.space_group_name_H-M   'P 1'
#
loop_
_entity.id
_entity.type
_entity.pdbx_description
1 polymer ?
#
loop_
_entity_poly.entity_id
_entity_poly.type
_entity_poly.pdbx_seq_one_letter_code
_entity_poly.pdbx_strand_id
1 'polypeptide(L)' 'MFDNLRHKMEREWFGVLTRMGAKLGIPVSKLRVFFIYSTFATAGFFFLIYLGLAFTLWIKDIFITRRPSVFDL' A
#
# COMPACT_ATOMS: atom_id res chain seq x y z
N MET A 1 4.44 17.62 24.86
CA MET A 1 4.45 18.40 23.58
C MET A 1 4.56 17.49 22.36
N PHE A 2 5.41 16.46 22.38
CA PHE A 2 5.53 15.46 21.30
C PHE A 2 4.31 14.54 21.13
N ASP A 3 3.55 14.26 22.20
CA ASP A 3 2.39 13.35 22.16
C ASP A 3 1.23 13.88 21.29
N ASN A 4 1.01 15.19 21.32
CA ASN A 4 -0.02 15.84 20.49
C ASN A 4 0.35 15.78 18.99
N LEU A 5 1.64 15.82 18.67
CA LEU A 5 2.14 15.68 17.30
C LEU A 5 2.00 14.24 16.80
N ARG A 6 2.32 13.26 17.65
CA ARG A 6 2.12 11.83 17.35
C ARG A 6 0.65 11.52 17.07
N HIS A 7 -0.26 11.95 17.93
CA HIS A 7 -1.69 11.69 17.73
C HIS A 7 -2.24 12.38 16.48
N LYS A 8 -1.80 13.60 16.16
CA LYS A 8 -2.21 14.28 14.92
C LYS A 8 -1.67 13.58 13.67
N MET A 9 -0.40 13.17 13.68
CA MET A 9 0.18 12.39 12.58
C MET A 9 -0.48 11.02 12.43
N GLU A 10 -0.73 10.29 13.52
CA GLU A 10 -1.47 9.03 13.47
C GLU A 10 -2.83 9.25 12.81
N ARG A 11 -3.58 10.28 13.21
CA ARG A 11 -4.92 10.51 12.66
C ARG A 11 -4.91 10.88 11.17
N GLU A 12 -3.99 11.76 10.74
CA GLU A 12 -3.85 12.19 9.34
C GLU A 12 -3.31 11.05 8.45
N TRP A 13 -2.22 10.41 8.86
CA TRP A 13 -1.57 9.37 8.07
C TRP A 13 -2.44 8.11 7.98
N PHE A 14 -3.03 7.67 9.10
CA PHE A 14 -3.99 6.57 9.04
C PHE A 14 -5.25 6.96 8.27
N GLY A 15 -5.71 8.21 8.36
CA GLY A 15 -6.85 8.70 7.60
C GLY A 15 -6.65 8.55 6.09
N VAL A 16 -5.50 9.00 5.58
CA VAL A 16 -5.15 8.91 4.15
C VAL A 16 -4.96 7.45 3.72
N LEU A 17 -4.19 6.66 4.48
CA LEU A 17 -3.94 5.24 4.18
C LEU A 17 -5.24 4.41 4.20
N THR A 18 -6.15 4.71 5.12
CA THR A 18 -7.46 4.04 5.20
C THR A 18 -8.34 4.41 4.01
N ARG A 19 -8.36 5.68 3.60
CA ARG A 19 -9.15 6.14 2.44
C ARG A 19 -8.62 5.58 1.12
N MET A 20 -7.30 5.51 0.96
CA MET A 20 -6.64 4.90 -0.19
C MET A 20 -6.84 3.38 -0.21
N GLY A 21 -6.70 2.74 0.95
CA GLY A 21 -6.95 1.31 1.14
C GLY A 21 -8.39 0.93 0.80
N ALA A 22 -9.37 1.68 1.30
CA ALA A 22 -10.79 1.44 1.03
C ALA A 22 -11.15 1.58 -0.46
N LYS A 23 -10.59 2.57 -1.17
CA LYS A 23 -10.84 2.74 -2.61
C LYS A 23 -10.22 1.65 -3.48
N LEU A 24 -9.08 1.11 -3.05
CA LEU A 24 -8.30 0.14 -3.82
C LEU A 24 -8.51 -1.31 -3.33
N GLY A 25 -9.27 -1.53 -2.25
CA GLY A 25 -9.44 -2.85 -1.61
C GLY A 25 -8.20 -3.34 -0.85
N ILE A 26 -7.31 -2.42 -0.44
CA ILE A 26 -5.99 -2.72 0.08
C ILE A 26 -5.96 -2.69 1.62
N PRO A 27 -5.40 -3.70 2.31
CA PRO A 27 -5.22 -3.63 3.74
C PRO A 27 -4.15 -2.60 4.09
N VAL A 28 -4.49 -1.72 5.05
CA VAL A 28 -3.68 -0.60 5.54
C VAL A 28 -2.27 -1.04 5.98
N SER A 29 -2.11 -2.29 6.44
CA SER A 29 -0.81 -2.86 6.82
C SER A 29 0.21 -2.85 5.67
N LYS A 30 -0.19 -3.23 4.45
CA LYS A 30 0.71 -3.22 3.29
C LYS A 30 1.07 -1.80 2.84
N LEU A 31 0.09 -0.89 2.87
CA LEU A 31 0.32 0.52 2.56
C LEU A 31 1.30 1.18 3.52
N ARG A 32 1.24 0.84 4.82
CA ARG A 32 2.19 1.35 5.82
C ARG A 32 3.63 0.95 5.49
N VAL A 33 3.83 -0.33 5.18
CA VAL A 33 5.14 -0.87 4.81
C VAL A 33 5.66 -0.23 3.51
N PHE A 34 4.78 -0.09 2.50
CA PHE A 34 5.09 0.62 1.26
C PHE A 34 5.55 2.07 1.52
N PHE A 35 4.84 2.79 2.39
CA PHE A 35 5.17 4.19 2.68
C PHE A 35 6.54 4.34 3.35
N ILE A 36 6.83 3.51 4.36
CA ILE A 36 8.13 3.51 5.06
C ILE A 36 9.25 3.22 4.05
N TYR A 37 9.10 2.16 3.24
CA TYR A 37 10.10 1.82 2.24
C TYR A 37 10.27 2.87 1.16
N SER A 38 9.17 3.49 0.70
CA SER A 38 9.22 4.58 -0.28
C SER A 38 9.96 5.80 0.26
N THR A 39 9.88 6.10 1.56
CA THR A 39 10.62 7.20 2.18
C THR A 39 12.13 6.92 2.22
N PHE A 40 12.55 5.67 2.46
CA PHE A 40 13.97 5.30 2.39
C PHE A 40 14.49 5.17 0.95
N ALA A 41 13.59 4.88 0.01
CA ALA A 41 13.91 4.71 -1.40
C ALA A 41 14.40 5.99 -2.10
N THR A 42 14.22 7.17 -1.50
CA THR A 42 14.83 8.42 -1.99
C THR A 42 16.36 8.34 -2.06
N ALA A 43 17.00 7.44 -1.30
CA ALA A 43 18.43 7.14 -1.39
C ALA A 43 18.80 6.09 -2.47
N GLY A 44 17.81 5.42 -3.09
CA GLY A 44 18.06 4.32 -4.03
C GLY A 44 16.95 4.14 -5.07
N PHE A 45 17.19 4.66 -6.27
CA PHE A 45 16.25 4.64 -7.40
C PHE A 45 15.77 3.23 -7.80
N PHE A 46 16.66 2.24 -7.80
CA PHE A 46 16.31 0.84 -8.11
C PHE A 46 15.33 0.22 -7.11
N PHE A 47 15.38 0.64 -5.85
CA PHE A 47 14.49 0.14 -4.81
C PHE A 47 13.06 0.67 -4.97
N LEU A 48 12.95 1.95 -5.38
CA LEU A 48 11.66 2.57 -5.72
C LEU A 48 10.94 1.85 -6.86
N ILE A 49 11.68 1.49 -7.91
CA ILE A 49 11.14 0.74 -9.06
C ILE A 49 10.61 -0.62 -8.63
N TYR A 50 11.38 -1.37 -7.82
CA TYR A 50 10.98 -2.70 -7.35
C TYR A 50 9.69 -2.63 -6.51
N LEU A 51 9.61 -1.65 -5.61
CA LEU A 51 8.44 -1.41 -4.77
C LEU A 51 7.20 -1.01 -5.59
N GLY A 52 7.37 -0.14 -6.60
CA GLY A 52 6.30 0.28 -7.51
C GLY A 52 5.77 -0.86 -8.37
N LEU A 53 6.65 -1.73 -8.87
CA LEU A 53 6.27 -2.92 -9.64
C LEU A 53 5.50 -3.92 -8.77
N ALA A 54 6.01 -4.22 -7.57
CA ALA A 54 5.35 -5.11 -6.61
C ALA A 54 3.97 -4.60 -6.20
N PHE A 55 3.83 -3.28 -6.00
CA PHE A 55 2.56 -2.64 -5.65
C PHE A 55 1.55 -2.72 -6.81
N THR A 56 1.99 -2.46 -8.04
CA THR A 56 1.13 -2.50 -9.23
C THR A 56 0.67 -3.92 -9.55
N LEU A 57 1.56 -4.91 -9.46
CA LEU A 57 1.19 -6.33 -9.63
C LEU A 57 0.13 -6.76 -8.63
N TRP A 58 0.28 -6.35 -7.37
CA TRP A 58 -0.63 -6.75 -6.31
C TRP A 58 -1.99 -6.06 -6.39
N ILE A 59 -2.05 -4.78 -6.80
CA ILE A 59 -3.33 -4.11 -7.15
C ILE A 59 -4.02 -4.84 -8.29
N LYS A 60 -3.25 -5.21 -9.32
CA LYS A 60 -3.79 -5.96 -10.46
C LYS A 60 -4.28 -7.33 -10.03
N ASP A 61 -3.59 -8.02 -9.12
CA ASP A 61 -3.97 -9.33 -8.59
C ASP A 61 -5.31 -9.30 -7.84
N ILE A 62 -5.53 -8.29 -6.98
CA ILE A 62 -6.83 -8.08 -6.31
C ILE A 62 -7.96 -7.83 -7.32
N PHE A 63 -7.72 -6.98 -8.31
CA PHE A 63 -8.73 -6.62 -9.28
C PHE A 63 -8.97 -7.74 -10.31
N ILE A 64 -7.97 -8.58 -10.56
CA ILE A 64 -7.96 -9.66 -11.54
C ILE A 64 -8.14 -11.03 -10.86
N THR A 65 -8.97 -11.12 -9.81
CA THR A 65 -9.53 -12.42 -9.41
C THR A 65 -10.44 -12.91 -10.54
N ARG A 66 -9.82 -13.52 -11.56
CA ARG A 66 -10.49 -14.24 -12.62
C ARG A 66 -11.28 -15.37 -11.96
N ARG A 67 -12.56 -15.47 -12.31
CA ARG A 67 -13.41 -16.62 -11.96
C ARG A 67 -12.61 -17.89 -12.27
N PRO A 68 -12.58 -18.92 -11.40
CA PRO A 68 -12.00 -20.20 -11.79
C PRO A 68 -12.67 -20.65 -13.08
N SER A 69 -11.85 -20.98 -14.08
CA SER A 69 -12.32 -21.53 -15.34
C SER A 69 -13.11 -22.80 -15.02
N VAL A 70 -14.35 -22.87 -15.51
CA VAL A 70 -15.23 -24.04 -15.35
C VAL A 70 -14.64 -25.31 -15.99
N PHE A 71 -13.57 -25.16 -16.78
CA PHE A 71 -12.86 -26.25 -17.48
C PHE A 71 -11.66 -26.82 -16.70
N ASP A 72 -11.46 -26.44 -15.43
CA ASP A 72 -10.36 -26.93 -14.57
C ASP A 72 -10.81 -28.03 -13.58
N LEU A 73 -11.89 -28.75 -13.91
CA LEU A 73 -12.42 -29.93 -13.20
C LEU A 73 -12.22 -31.20 -14.04
#